data_AF-A0A388SHN7-F1
#
_entry.id   AF-A0A388SHN7-F1
#
_cell.length_a   1.000
_cell.length_b   1.000
_cell.length_c   1.000
_cell.angle_alpha   90.00
_cell.angle_beta   90.00
_cell.angle_gamma   90.00
#
_symmetry.space_group_name_H-M   'P 1'
#
loop_
_entity.id
_entity.type
_entity.pdbx_description
1 polymer ?
#
loop_
_entity_poly.entity_id
_entity_poly.type
_entity_poly.pdbx_seq_one_letter_code
_entity_poly.pdbx_strand_id
1 'polypeptide(L)'
;MMTWEQYSRLFPNHGMADGPLPEHYEPWESPVKNQINGSQNNPCAIYTNDPSVKRADPDKFPIVATTYSVVEHWQAGGQTRNCPWR
;
A
#
# COMPACT_ATOMS: atom_id res chain seq x y z
N MET A 1 -9.09 15.66 -11.62
CA MET A 1 -9.21 17.13 -11.57
C MET A 1 -8.22 17.71 -12.57
N MET A 2 -8.61 18.63 -13.47
CA MET A 2 -7.65 19.31 -14.34
C MET A 2 -6.80 20.30 -13.54
N THR A 3 -5.52 20.43 -13.88
CA THR A 3 -4.64 21.46 -13.32
C THR A 3 -4.98 22.82 -13.93
N TRP A 4 -4.70 23.91 -13.22
CA TRP A 4 -4.90 25.27 -13.72
C TRP A 4 -3.99 25.60 -14.92
N GLU A 5 -2.88 24.87 -15.05
CA GLU A 5 -1.92 24.96 -16.16
C GLU A 5 -2.45 24.31 -17.45
N GLN A 6 -3.53 23.52 -17.39
CA GLN A 6 -4.09 22.77 -18.53
C GLN A 6 -3.13 21.75 -19.17
N TYR A 7 -2.06 21.38 -18.46
CA TYR A 7 -1.11 20.35 -18.88
C TYR A 7 -1.03 19.20 -17.87
N SER A 8 -0.77 18.00 -18.39
CA SER A 8 -0.36 16.85 -17.57
C SER A 8 1.05 17.07 -17.04
N ARG A 9 1.34 16.56 -15.83
CA ARG A 9 2.67 16.65 -15.22
C ARG A 9 3.33 15.29 -15.19
N LEU A 10 4.50 15.21 -15.83
CA LEU A 10 5.40 14.06 -15.67
C LEU A 10 6.25 14.22 -14.41
N PHE A 11 6.58 15.47 -14.05
CA PHE A 11 7.23 15.84 -12.79
C PHE A 11 6.30 16.79 -12.01
N PRO A 12 5.63 16.32 -10.95
CA PRO A 12 4.80 17.16 -10.11
C PRO A 12 5.66 17.93 -9.10
N ASN A 13 5.54 19.26 -9.12
CA ASN A 13 6.22 20.15 -8.17
C ASN A 13 5.49 20.23 -6.81
N HIS A 14 4.34 19.56 -6.69
CA HIS A 14 3.49 19.51 -5.50
C HIS A 14 2.51 18.33 -5.63
N GLY A 15 2.12 17.77 -4.49
CA GLY A 15 1.11 16.71 -4.39
C GLY A 15 1.67 15.34 -4.02
N MET A 16 2.96 15.08 -4.28
CA MET A 16 3.65 13.84 -3.86
C MET A 16 4.65 14.18 -2.77
N ALA A 17 4.54 13.51 -1.61
CA ALA A 17 5.39 13.77 -0.45
C ALA A 17 6.72 13.02 -0.50
N ASP A 18 6.78 11.94 -1.27
CA ASP A 18 7.85 10.97 -1.37
C ASP A 18 8.71 11.12 -2.64
N GLY A 19 8.36 12.05 -3.53
CA GLY A 19 9.19 12.43 -4.66
C GLY A 19 8.39 12.80 -5.92
N PRO A 20 9.03 13.44 -6.91
CA PRO A 20 8.38 13.80 -8.17
C PRO A 20 8.25 12.62 -9.16
N LEU A 21 8.99 11.53 -8.96
CA LEU A 21 8.90 10.34 -9.79
C LEU A 21 8.71 9.11 -8.91
N PRO A 22 8.04 8.05 -9.42
CA PRO A 22 7.92 6.80 -8.71
C PRO A 22 9.29 6.13 -8.58
N GLU A 23 9.61 5.72 -7.36
CA GLU A 23 10.76 4.87 -7.06
C GLU A 23 10.29 3.66 -6.24
N HIS A 24 10.88 2.49 -6.51
CA HIS A 24 10.54 1.27 -5.78
C HIS A 24 11.16 1.28 -4.38
N TYR A 25 10.30 1.18 -3.38
CA TYR A 25 10.68 0.89 -2.00
C TYR A 25 9.93 -0.35 -1.56
N GLU A 26 10.59 -1.23 -0.80
CA GLU A 26 9.90 -2.40 -0.26
C GLU A 26 8.81 -1.94 0.72
N PRO A 27 7.62 -2.58 0.70
CA PRO A 27 6.60 -2.39 1.71
C PRO A 27 7.17 -2.60 3.11
N TRP A 28 6.60 -1.92 4.10
CA TRP A 28 7.09 -2.02 5.49
C TRP A 28 7.07 -3.45 6.02
N GLU A 29 6.24 -4.36 5.53
CA GLU A 29 6.18 -5.73 6.04
C GLU A 29 6.94 -6.75 5.18
N SER A 30 7.57 -6.30 4.08
CA SER A 30 8.24 -7.20 3.14
C SER A 30 9.45 -7.88 3.81
N PRO A 31 9.55 -9.23 3.76
CA PRO A 31 10.72 -9.96 4.23
C PRO A 31 11.88 -9.91 3.23
N VAL A 32 11.65 -9.41 2.02
CA VAL A 32 12.63 -9.40 0.93
C VAL A 32 13.48 -8.14 1.01
N LYS A 33 14.79 -8.27 0.78
CA LYS A 33 15.71 -7.12 0.72
C LYS A 33 15.59 -6.42 -0.64
N ASN A 34 15.49 -5.09 -0.64
CA ASN A 34 15.47 -4.29 -1.86
C ASN A 34 16.78 -4.47 -2.64
N GLN A 35 16.66 -4.76 -3.94
CA GLN A 35 17.80 -4.95 -4.85
C GLN A 35 18.02 -3.76 -5.79
N ILE A 36 17.04 -2.86 -5.90
CA ILE A 36 17.01 -1.79 -6.90
C ILE A 36 17.71 -0.54 -6.38
N ASN A 37 17.43 -0.16 -5.13
CA ASN A 37 18.02 1.02 -4.50
C ASN A 37 18.64 0.67 -3.14
N GLY A 38 19.38 1.62 -2.57
CA GLY A 38 20.03 1.47 -1.26
C GLY A 38 19.10 1.64 -0.07
N SER A 39 17.82 1.97 -0.28
CA SER A 39 16.84 2.24 0.78
C SER A 39 15.79 1.15 0.84
N GLN A 40 15.75 0.40 1.94
CA GLN A 40 14.81 -0.70 2.08
C GLN A 40 13.34 -0.22 2.01
N ASN A 41 12.99 0.81 2.78
CA ASN A 41 11.62 1.31 2.89
C ASN A 41 11.54 2.79 2.46
N ASN A 42 10.33 3.30 2.25
CA ASN A 42 10.11 4.70 1.90
C ASN A 42 10.59 5.60 3.06
N PRO A 43 11.53 6.55 2.83
CA PRO A 43 12.07 7.42 3.87
C PRO A 43 11.02 8.38 4.47
N CYS A 44 9.92 8.64 3.76
CA CYS A 44 8.84 9.50 4.20
C CYS A 44 7.76 8.74 4.99
N ALA A 45 7.93 7.44 5.27
CA ALA A 45 6.99 6.67 6.09
C ALA A 45 7.12 7.03 7.57
N ILE A 46 6.03 7.53 8.18
CA ILE A 46 6.05 8.06 9.56
C ILE A 46 5.62 7.00 10.59
N TYR A 47 4.83 6.01 10.18
CA TYR A 47 4.21 5.03 11.08
C TYR A 47 5.15 3.92 11.57
N THR A 48 6.37 3.84 11.04
CA THR A 48 7.31 2.73 11.26
C THR A 48 7.78 2.60 12.71
N ASN A 49 7.66 3.67 13.51
CA ASN A 49 8.05 3.70 14.92
C ASN A 49 6.91 3.40 15.89
N ASP A 50 5.68 3.20 15.39
CA ASP A 50 4.53 2.92 16.25
C ASP A 50 4.61 1.47 16.78
N PRO A 51 4.49 1.23 18.10
CA PRO A 51 4.57 -0.10 18.69
C PRO A 51 3.50 -1.07 18.17
N SER A 52 2.38 -0.57 17.64
CA SER A 52 1.33 -1.39 17.03
C SER A 52 1.73 -2.01 15.68
N VAL A 53 2.72 -1.44 14.98
CA VAL A 53 3.14 -1.83 13.62
C VAL A 53 4.49 -2.57 13.62
N LYS A 54 4.79 -3.25 14.73
CA LYS A 54 6.03 -3.99 14.90
C LYS A 54 6.04 -5.20 13.96
N ARG A 55 7.12 -5.31 13.18
CA ARG A 55 7.33 -6.46 12.28
C ARG A 55 7.31 -7.77 13.05
N ALA A 56 6.51 -8.72 12.54
CA ALA A 56 6.60 -10.11 12.94
C ALA A 56 7.80 -10.79 12.27
N ASP A 57 8.24 -11.91 12.86
CA ASP A 57 9.35 -12.69 12.35
C ASP A 57 8.88 -13.59 11.19
N PRO A 58 9.46 -13.50 9.98
CA PRO A 58 9.06 -14.33 8.84
C PRO A 58 9.24 -15.83 9.12
N ASP A 59 10.15 -16.23 10.01
CA ASP A 59 10.35 -17.64 10.36
C ASP A 59 9.16 -18.19 11.18
N LYS A 60 8.43 -17.32 11.89
CA LYS A 60 7.24 -17.69 12.66
C LYS A 60 5.97 -17.62 11.83
N PHE A 61 5.92 -16.71 10.85
CA PHE A 61 4.77 -16.49 9.98
C PHE A 61 5.21 -16.47 8.50
N PRO A 62 5.48 -17.64 7.89
CA PRO A 62 6.08 -17.72 6.57
C PRO A 62 5.11 -17.47 5.41
N ILE A 63 3.81 -17.33 5.68
CA ILE A 63 2.77 -17.23 4.64
C ILE A 63 2.33 -15.77 4.49
N VAL A 64 2.42 -15.27 3.26
CA VAL A 64 1.87 -13.95 2.89
C VAL A 64 0.36 -14.08 2.72
N ALA A 65 -0.41 -13.55 3.66
CA ALA A 65 -1.85 -13.46 3.56
C ALA A 65 -2.27 -12.20 2.80
N THR A 66 -3.24 -12.32 1.90
CA THR A 66 -3.86 -11.18 1.21
C THR A 66 -5.36 -11.39 1.15
N THR A 67 -6.11 -10.29 1.16
CA THR A 67 -7.58 -10.31 1.09
C THR A 67 -8.04 -9.63 -0.18
N TYR A 68 -8.95 -10.27 -0.90
CA TYR A 68 -9.58 -9.72 -2.10
C TYR A 68 -11.10 -9.91 -2.05
N SER A 69 -11.80 -9.18 -2.90
CA SER A 69 -13.26 -9.28 -3.01
C SER A 69 -13.67 -10.39 -3.97
N VAL A 70 -14.84 -10.99 -3.72
CA VAL A 70 -15.52 -11.90 -4.66
C VAL A 70 -16.73 -11.20 -5.25
N VAL A 71 -17.23 -11.68 -6.40
CA VAL A 71 -18.28 -11.00 -7.19
C VAL A 71 -19.58 -10.84 -6.39
N GLU A 72 -19.90 -11.84 -5.58
CA GLU A 72 -21.18 -11.98 -4.88
C GLU A 72 -21.21 -11.21 -3.56
N HIS A 73 -20.04 -10.86 -3.00
CA HIS A 73 -19.94 -10.20 -1.70
C HIS A 73 -19.50 -8.75 -1.82
N TRP A 74 -20.10 -7.91 -0.97
CA TRP A 74 -19.87 -6.47 -0.98
C TRP A 74 -19.18 -6.02 0.30
N GLN A 75 -17.93 -5.58 0.19
CA GLN A 75 -17.14 -5.04 1.31
C GLN A 75 -17.11 -6.02 2.51
N ALA A 76 -17.42 -5.55 3.73
CA ALA A 76 -17.57 -6.39 4.93
C ALA A 76 -18.83 -7.31 4.91
N GLY A 77 -19.52 -7.38 3.77
CA GLY A 77 -20.71 -8.18 3.57
C GLY A 77 -21.95 -7.68 4.31
N GLY A 78 -21.95 -6.46 4.85
CA GLY A 78 -23.10 -5.95 5.63
C GLY A 78 -24.44 -5.99 4.87
N GLN A 79 -24.38 -5.79 3.55
CA GLN A 79 -25.54 -5.89 2.66
C GLN A 79 -25.74 -7.33 2.18
N THR A 80 -24.72 -7.90 1.51
CA THR A 80 -24.88 -9.19 0.81
C THR A 80 -24.95 -10.41 1.71
N ARG A 81 -24.50 -10.34 2.98
CA ARG A 81 -24.72 -11.42 3.96
C ARG A 81 -26.20 -11.58 4.35
N ASN A 82 -26.98 -10.51 4.24
CA ASN A 82 -28.40 -10.50 4.57
C ASN A 82 -29.31 -10.61 3.34
N CYS A 83 -28.73 -10.69 2.13
CA CYS A 83 -29.48 -10.82 0.89
C CYS A 83 -29.51 -12.30 0.46
N PRO A 84 -30.59 -13.05 0.77
CA PRO A 84 -30.75 -14.38 0.21
C PRO A 84 -30.87 -14.26 -1.31
N TRP A 85 -30.36 -15.27 -2.02
CA TRP A 85 -30.29 -15.27 -3.48
C TRP A 85 -31.65 -15.51 -4.17
N ARG A 86 -32.74 -15.55 -3.39
CA ARG A 86 -34.09 -15.89 -3.85
C ARG A 86 -34.91 -14.67 -4.23
#